data_AF-A0A7S2HBV9-F1
#
_entry.id   AF-A0A7S2HBV9-F1
#
_cell.length_a   1.000
_cell.length_b   1.000
_cell.length_c   1.000
_cell.angle_alpha   90.00
_cell.angle_beta   90.00
_cell.angle_gamma   90.00
#
_symmetry.space_group_name_H-M   'P 1'
#
loop_
_entity.id
_entity.type
_entity.pdbx_description
1 polymer ?
#
loop_
_entity_poly.entity_id
_entity_poly.type
_entity_poly.pdbx_seq_one_letter_code
_entity_poly.pdbx_strand_id
1 'polypeptide(L)'
;GFDWSSTNRDVVKKLGEPSDRFGGGRLAVGISYETLGLDFHFKNSSWEDRRNPLMFISVFAAKDQAYDLCAVCCKQARFHCGRCKRRRYCSSACQKADWPRHQDECGNGAGVAAEEPALKPPSPALGEPAMLGDAALALESMD
;
A
#
# COMPACT_ATOMS: atom_id res chain seq x y z
N GLY A 1 -11.13 4.34 -19.96
CA GLY A 1 -10.33 4.50 -18.73
C GLY A 1 -10.86 5.66 -17.93
N PHE A 2 -9.99 6.36 -17.22
CA PHE A 2 -10.20 7.73 -16.73
C PHE A 2 -9.53 8.71 -17.68
N ASP A 3 -9.97 9.96 -17.64
CA ASP A 3 -9.36 11.08 -18.36
C ASP A 3 -8.82 12.10 -17.34
N TRP A 4 -7.93 13.00 -17.77
CA TRP A 4 -7.32 13.98 -16.85
C TRP A 4 -8.28 15.06 -16.35
N SER A 5 -9.50 15.15 -16.90
CA SER A 5 -10.59 15.98 -16.37
C SER A 5 -11.53 15.22 -15.44
N SER A 6 -11.34 13.90 -15.28
CA SER A 6 -12.10 13.08 -14.32
C SER A 6 -11.93 13.64 -12.90
N THR A 7 -13.02 13.68 -12.15
CA THR A 7 -13.10 14.20 -10.78
C THR A 7 -13.21 13.07 -9.76
N ASN A 8 -13.17 13.39 -8.47
CA ASN A 8 -13.39 12.38 -7.41
C ASN A 8 -14.72 11.64 -7.55
N ARG A 9 -15.78 12.31 -8.05
CA ARG A 9 -17.09 11.70 -8.26
C ARG A 9 -17.06 10.69 -9.40
N ASP A 10 -16.30 10.96 -10.45
CA ASP A 10 -16.19 10.06 -11.59
C ASP A 10 -15.42 8.79 -11.20
N VAL A 11 -14.37 8.93 -10.38
CA VAL A 11 -13.63 7.80 -9.82
C VAL A 11 -14.52 6.96 -8.90
N VAL A 12 -15.21 7.58 -7.94
CA VAL A 12 -16.11 6.88 -7.01
C VAL A 12 -17.28 6.22 -7.74
N LYS A 13 -17.85 6.89 -8.75
CA LYS A 13 -18.91 6.30 -9.58
C LYS A 13 -18.45 5.04 -10.32
N LYS A 14 -17.16 4.95 -10.65
CA LYS A 14 -16.59 3.84 -11.44
C LYS A 14 -16.02 2.72 -10.58
N LEU A 15 -15.39 3.03 -9.45
CA LEU A 15 -14.70 2.07 -8.59
C LEU A 15 -15.42 1.79 -7.26
N GLY A 16 -16.47 2.54 -6.96
CA GLY A 16 -17.16 2.48 -5.66
C GLY A 16 -16.48 3.33 -4.59
N GLU A 17 -16.89 3.11 -3.34
CA GLU A 17 -16.37 3.84 -2.20
C GLU A 17 -14.87 3.54 -1.98
N PRO A 18 -14.04 4.57 -1.79
CA PRO A 18 -12.61 4.39 -1.55
C PRO A 18 -12.35 3.82 -0.15
N SER A 19 -11.23 3.13 0.02
CA SER A 19 -10.79 2.63 1.32
C SER A 19 -10.35 3.76 2.25
N ASP A 20 -9.80 4.85 1.71
CA ASP A 20 -9.46 6.06 2.47
C ASP A 20 -9.57 7.35 1.66
N ARG A 21 -9.65 8.47 2.37
CA ARG A 21 -9.63 9.84 1.84
C ARG A 21 -8.55 10.63 2.57
N PHE A 22 -7.63 11.26 1.84
CA PHE A 22 -6.49 11.97 2.42
C PHE A 22 -6.26 13.35 1.78
N GLY A 23 -5.38 14.14 2.41
CA GLY A 23 -5.14 15.53 2.03
C GLY A 23 -6.20 16.49 2.56
N GLY A 24 -6.25 17.70 2.01
CA GLY A 24 -7.10 18.78 2.48
C GLY A 24 -6.32 19.97 3.06
N GLY A 25 -6.98 21.13 3.15
CA GLY A 25 -6.38 22.35 3.69
C GLY A 25 -5.24 22.86 2.81
N ARG A 26 -4.00 22.63 3.23
CA ARG A 26 -2.79 23.01 2.46
C ARG A 26 -2.31 21.93 1.49
N LEU A 27 -2.82 20.71 1.60
CA LEU A 27 -2.41 19.57 0.78
C LEU A 27 -3.49 19.22 -0.24
N ALA A 28 -3.08 18.90 -1.46
CA ALA A 28 -3.95 18.35 -2.49
C ALA A 28 -4.75 17.15 -1.95
N VAL A 29 -6.03 17.07 -2.31
CA VAL A 29 -6.87 15.95 -1.86
C VAL A 29 -6.63 14.72 -2.73
N GLY A 30 -6.85 13.54 -2.15
CA GLY A 30 -6.74 12.27 -2.85
C GLY A 30 -7.59 11.18 -2.22
N ILE A 31 -7.91 10.16 -3.00
CA ILE A 31 -8.65 8.97 -2.58
C ILE A 31 -7.84 7.72 -2.86
N SER A 32 -7.90 6.76 -1.93
CA SER A 32 -7.15 5.51 -1.99
C SER A 32 -8.09 4.32 -2.21
N TYR A 33 -7.63 3.38 -3.04
CA TYR A 33 -8.19 2.06 -3.25
C TYR A 33 -7.10 1.03 -2.99
N GLU A 34 -6.83 0.77 -1.70
CA GLU A 34 -5.69 -0.05 -1.28
C GLU A 34 -5.78 -1.51 -1.79
N THR A 35 -6.99 -2.07 -1.91
CA THR A 35 -7.20 -3.41 -2.47
C THR A 35 -7.01 -3.48 -3.97
N LEU A 36 -6.99 -2.34 -4.66
CA LEU A 36 -6.64 -2.22 -6.08
C LEU A 36 -5.19 -1.75 -6.27
N GLY A 37 -4.52 -1.32 -5.20
CA GLY A 37 -3.17 -0.76 -5.29
C GLY A 37 -3.16 0.60 -5.99
N LEU A 38 -4.18 1.45 -5.78
CA LEU A 38 -4.32 2.72 -6.49
C LEU A 38 -4.58 3.89 -5.55
N ASP A 39 -3.86 5.00 -5.77
CA ASP A 39 -4.23 6.30 -5.22
C ASP A 39 -4.51 7.29 -6.35
N PHE A 40 -5.63 8.01 -6.26
CA PHE A 40 -5.98 9.09 -7.17
C PHE A 40 -5.74 10.43 -6.47
N HIS A 41 -4.89 11.26 -7.06
CA HIS A 41 -4.57 12.60 -6.55
C HIS A 41 -5.21 13.66 -7.44
N PHE A 42 -5.82 14.67 -6.84
CA PHE A 42 -6.49 15.77 -7.54
C PHE A 42 -5.69 17.07 -7.42
N LYS A 43 -5.90 18.03 -8.32
CA LYS A 43 -5.07 19.24 -8.37
C LYS A 43 -5.21 20.15 -7.14
N ASN A 44 -6.43 20.33 -6.65
CA ASN A 44 -6.76 21.27 -5.58
C ASN A 44 -6.85 20.56 -4.21
N SER A 45 -6.83 21.34 -3.13
CA SER A 45 -6.92 20.86 -1.75
C SER A 45 -8.34 20.87 -1.16
N SER A 46 -9.36 21.23 -1.94
CA SER A 46 -10.76 21.28 -1.47
C SER A 46 -11.54 20.03 -1.87
N TRP A 47 -12.20 19.42 -0.88
CA TRP A 47 -13.18 18.34 -1.09
C TRP A 47 -14.51 18.83 -1.65
N GLU A 48 -14.80 20.12 -1.47
CA GLU A 48 -16.06 20.74 -1.91
C GLU A 48 -15.99 21.16 -3.38
N ASP A 49 -14.78 21.28 -3.94
CA ASP A 49 -14.58 21.57 -5.36
C ASP A 49 -14.92 20.37 -6.23
N ARG A 50 -16.16 20.34 -6.72
CA ARG A 50 -16.70 19.29 -7.59
C ARG A 50 -16.07 19.27 -8.99
N ARG A 51 -15.25 20.27 -9.34
CA ARG A 51 -14.57 20.38 -10.63
C ARG A 51 -13.06 20.13 -10.51
N ASN A 52 -12.59 19.72 -9.34
CA ASN A 52 -11.19 19.43 -9.09
C ASN A 52 -10.73 18.22 -9.92
N PRO A 53 -9.92 18.43 -10.97
CA PRO A 53 -9.57 17.37 -11.90
C PRO A 53 -8.44 16.50 -11.36
N LEU A 54 -8.32 15.30 -11.92
CA LEU A 54 -7.23 14.37 -11.65
C LEU A 54 -5.87 15.03 -11.99
N MET A 55 -4.89 14.82 -11.11
CA MET A 55 -3.52 15.28 -11.28
C MET A 55 -2.61 14.12 -11.67
N PHE A 56 -2.59 13.06 -10.87
CA PHE A 56 -1.84 11.83 -11.14
C PHE A 56 -2.45 10.65 -10.41
N ILE A 57 -2.05 9.45 -10.81
CA ILE A 57 -2.42 8.19 -10.18
C ILE A 57 -1.13 7.52 -9.69
N SER A 58 -1.10 7.10 -8.44
CA SER A 58 -0.04 6.25 -7.90
C SER A 58 -0.49 4.79 -7.96
N VAL A 59 0.41 3.91 -8.36
CA VAL A 59 0.17 2.45 -8.38
C VAL A 59 1.13 1.79 -7.40
N PHE A 60 0.59 0.94 -6.54
CA PHE A 60 1.33 0.19 -5.52
C PHE A 60 0.81 -1.24 -5.41
N ALA A 61 1.48 -2.07 -4.62
CA ALA A 61 1.04 -3.44 -4.39
C ALA A 61 -0.35 -3.45 -3.72
N ALA A 62 -1.31 -4.11 -4.34
CA ALA A 62 -2.64 -4.28 -3.78
C ALA A 62 -2.55 -5.00 -2.43
N LYS A 63 -3.25 -4.47 -1.43
CA LYS A 63 -3.35 -5.10 -0.10
C LYS A 63 -4.52 -6.07 -0.08
N ASP A 64 -4.33 -7.21 0.59
CA ASP A 64 -5.42 -8.17 0.82
C ASP A 64 -6.51 -7.51 1.69
N GLN A 65 -7.77 -7.62 1.26
CA GLN A 65 -8.95 -7.14 2.00
C GLN A 65 -9.04 -7.77 3.41
N ALA A 66 -8.38 -8.90 3.66
CA ALA A 66 -8.35 -9.55 4.96
C ALA A 66 -7.27 -9.01 5.92
N TYR A 67 -6.25 -8.31 5.43
CA TYR A 67 -5.19 -7.76 6.28
C TYR A 67 -5.48 -6.30 6.61
N ASP A 68 -5.70 -6.05 7.90
CA ASP A 68 -5.80 -4.70 8.47
C ASP A 68 -7.09 -3.91 8.23
N LEU A 69 -8.23 -4.56 8.04
CA LEU A 69 -9.53 -3.84 8.07
C LEU A 69 -10.16 -3.76 9.47
N CYS A 70 -10.92 -2.70 9.67
CA CYS A 70 -11.71 -2.46 10.86
C CYS A 70 -12.83 -3.51 10.97
N ALA A 71 -12.90 -4.20 12.12
CA ALA A 71 -13.90 -5.23 12.39
C ALA A 71 -15.36 -4.74 12.38
N VAL A 72 -15.58 -3.42 12.38
CA VAL A 72 -16.92 -2.80 12.45
C VAL A 72 -17.36 -2.24 11.10
N CYS A 73 -16.50 -1.41 10.49
CA CYS A 73 -16.88 -0.65 9.30
C CYS A 73 -16.06 -0.99 8.05
N CYS A 74 -15.16 -1.98 8.15
CA CYS A 74 -14.30 -2.44 7.07
C CYS A 74 -13.41 -1.36 6.43
N LYS A 75 -13.24 -0.20 7.06
CA LYS A 75 -12.21 0.79 6.70
C LYS A 75 -10.84 0.33 7.16
N GLN A 76 -9.77 0.90 6.60
CA GLN A 76 -8.41 0.61 7.03
C GLN A 76 -8.25 0.81 8.55
N ALA A 77 -7.86 -0.26 9.24
CA ALA A 77 -7.58 -0.23 10.65
C ALA A 77 -6.28 0.52 10.91
N ARG A 78 -6.28 1.32 11.97
CA ARG A 78 -5.12 2.10 12.42
C ARG A 78 -4.43 1.47 13.62
N PHE A 79 -5.13 0.60 14.33
CA PHE A 79 -4.62 -0.08 15.50
C PHE A 79 -5.38 -1.38 15.76
N HIS A 80 -4.76 -2.24 16.55
CA HIS A 80 -5.35 -3.48 17.06
C HIS A 80 -5.73 -3.32 18.53
N CYS A 81 -6.67 -4.14 19.01
CA CYS A 81 -7.01 -4.24 20.41
C CYS A 81 -5.74 -4.45 21.25
N GLY A 82 -5.47 -3.57 22.22
CA GLY A 82 -4.26 -3.63 23.02
C GLY A 82 -4.10 -4.92 23.83
N ARG A 83 -5.21 -5.61 24.13
CA ARG A 83 -5.22 -6.84 24.92
C ARG A 83 -4.95 -8.09 24.08
N CYS A 84 -5.75 -8.32 23.04
CA CYS A 84 -5.66 -9.56 22.24
C CYS A 84 -4.82 -9.42 20.97
N LYS A 85 -4.57 -8.20 20.48
CA LYS A 85 -3.91 -7.88 19.20
C LYS A 85 -4.55 -8.49 17.93
N ARG A 86 -5.65 -9.25 18.07
CA ARG A 86 -6.36 -9.93 16.96
C ARG A 86 -7.39 -9.06 16.26
N ARG A 87 -8.23 -8.35 17.02
CA ARG A 87 -9.24 -7.43 16.46
C ARG A 87 -8.62 -6.09 16.11
N ARG A 88 -9.00 -5.53 14.97
CA ARG A 88 -8.45 -4.29 14.41
C ARG A 88 -9.54 -3.25 14.19
N TYR A 89 -9.20 -1.98 14.37
CA TYR A 89 -10.14 -0.86 14.32
C TYR A 89 -9.54 0.36 13.63
N CYS A 90 -10.37 1.10 12.89
CA CYS A 90 -9.96 2.38 12.30
C CYS A 90 -9.97 3.53 13.34
N SER A 91 -10.76 3.40 14.41
CA SER A 91 -10.93 4.42 15.45
C SER A 91 -11.35 3.81 16.79
N SER A 92 -11.10 4.54 17.89
CA SER A 92 -11.53 4.14 19.24
C SER A 92 -13.05 4.03 19.35
N ALA A 93 -13.80 4.79 18.54
CA ALA A 93 -15.25 4.67 18.43
C ALA A 93 -15.67 3.28 17.91
N CYS A 94 -15.00 2.76 16.86
CA CYS A 94 -15.27 1.41 16.37
C CYS A 94 -14.90 0.34 17.40
N GLN A 95 -13.79 0.50 18.13
CA GLN A 95 -13.43 -0.42 19.19
C GLN A 95 -14.49 -0.47 20.31
N LYS A 96 -14.97 0.70 20.76
CA LYS A 96 -16.00 0.78 21.80
C LYS A 96 -17.34 0.21 21.33
N ALA A 97 -17.70 0.41 20.07
CA ALA A 97 -18.91 -0.14 19.48
C ALA A 97 -18.87 -1.67 19.37
N ASP A 98 -17.70 -2.25 19.07
CA ASP A 98 -17.51 -3.70 19.00
C ASP A 98 -17.37 -4.35 20.39
N TRP A 99 -16.99 -3.58 21.42
CA TRP A 99 -16.62 -4.10 22.74
C TRP A 99 -17.64 -5.07 23.35
N PRO A 100 -18.97 -4.81 23.34
CA PRO A 100 -19.94 -5.74 23.92
C PRO A 100 -19.91 -7.14 23.29
N ARG A 101 -19.53 -7.25 22.00
CA ARG A 101 -19.41 -8.52 21.28
C ARG A 101 -18.00 -9.09 21.37
N HIS A 102 -16.99 -8.23 21.37
CA HIS A 102 -15.59 -8.62 21.40
C HIS A 102 -15.12 -9.10 22.77
N GLN A 103 -15.65 -8.53 23.87
CA GLN A 103 -15.10 -8.69 25.22
C GLN A 103 -15.01 -10.15 25.68
N ASP A 104 -15.99 -10.97 25.32
CA ASP A 104 -16.05 -12.39 25.71
C ASP A 104 -14.96 -13.22 25.02
N GLU A 105 -14.60 -12.83 23.79
CA GLU A 105 -13.54 -13.46 22.99
C GLU A 105 -12.17 -12.77 23.19
N CYS A 106 -12.11 -11.72 24.02
CA CYS A 106 -10.94 -10.88 24.25
C CYS A 106 -9.97 -11.50 25.28
N GLY A 107 -9.28 -12.56 24.86
CA GLY A 107 -8.31 -13.32 25.66
C GLY A 107 -7.59 -14.38 24.82
N ASN A 108 -6.57 -15.04 25.36
CA ASN A 108 -5.63 -15.96 24.69
C ASN A 108 -4.73 -15.32 23.63
N GLY A 109 -3.67 -14.66 24.13
CA GLY A 109 -2.48 -14.35 23.36
C GLY A 109 -1.60 -15.58 23.16
N ALA A 110 -2.06 -16.56 22.38
CA ALA A 110 -1.13 -17.40 21.63
C ALA A 110 -1.01 -16.73 20.26
N GLY A 111 -0.06 -15.79 20.17
CA GLY A 111 0.35 -15.28 18.88
C GLY A 111 0.83 -16.46 18.05
N VAL A 112 0.04 -16.87 17.06
CA VAL A 112 0.66 -17.41 15.86
C VAL A 112 1.44 -16.24 15.29
N ALA A 113 2.75 -16.23 15.57
CA ALA A 113 3.68 -15.44 14.82
C ALA A 113 3.34 -15.70 13.35
N ALA A 114 3.02 -14.62 12.63
CA ALA A 114 2.97 -14.69 11.20
C ALA A 114 4.30 -15.29 10.77
N GLU A 115 4.27 -16.53 10.25
CA GLU A 115 5.30 -16.97 9.33
C GLU A 115 5.24 -15.97 8.17
N GLU A 116 6.14 -14.99 8.21
CA GLU A 116 6.70 -14.50 6.96
C GLU A 116 7.37 -15.71 6.29
N PRO A 117 6.95 -16.14 5.10
CA PRO A 117 7.84 -16.93 4.28
C PRO A 117 9.01 -16.00 3.93
N ALA A 118 10.10 -16.14 4.69
CA ALA A 118 11.36 -15.47 4.44
C ALA A 118 11.91 -15.94 3.10
N LEU A 119 11.43 -15.33 2.00
CA LEU A 119 12.11 -15.35 0.72
C LEU A 119 13.39 -14.54 0.90
N LYS A 120 14.46 -15.22 1.32
CA LYS A 120 15.81 -14.70 1.22
C LYS A 120 16.02 -14.26 -0.24
N PRO A 121 16.42 -13.00 -0.51
CA PRO A 121 16.82 -12.63 -1.86
C PRO A 121 18.00 -13.54 -2.25
N PRO A 122 18.04 -14.09 -3.47
CA PRO A 122 19.21 -14.82 -3.93
C PRO A 122 20.41 -13.86 -3.90
N SER A 123 21.41 -14.20 -3.09
CA SER A 123 22.68 -13.51 -3.08
C SER A 123 23.29 -13.56 -4.49
N PRO A 124 23.81 -12.46 -5.03
CA PRO A 124 24.57 -12.53 -6.28
C PRO A 124 25.84 -13.33 -6.01
N ALA A 125 25.94 -14.49 -6.63
CA ALA A 125 27.19 -15.23 -6.71
C ALA A 125 28.15 -14.39 -7.57
N LEU A 126 29.08 -13.72 -6.90
CA LEU A 126 30.28 -13.18 -7.53
C LEU A 126 31.09 -14.37 -8.05
N GLY A 127 30.93 -14.65 -9.35
CA GLY A 127 31.78 -15.56 -10.09
C GLY A 127 32.65 -14.75 -11.05
N GLU A 128 33.87 -14.45 -10.64
CA GLU A 128 35.00 -14.20 -11.52
C GLU A 128 36.23 -14.89 -10.89
N PRO A 129 37.30 -15.21 -11.64
CA PRO A 129 37.47 -15.19 -13.10
C PRO A 129 38.03 -16.53 -13.66
N ALA A 130 37.91 -16.76 -14.96
CA ALA A 130 38.67 -17.82 -15.64
C ALA A 130 39.50 -17.22 -16.78
N MET A 131 40.81 -17.30 -16.57
CA MET A 131 41.90 -16.91 -17.45
C MET A 131 42.01 -17.87 -18.64
N LEU A 132 42.20 -17.32 -19.84
CA LEU A 132 42.84 -17.93 -21.02
C LEU A 132 43.31 -16.72 -21.84
N GLY A 133 44.56 -16.51 -22.24
CA GLY A 133 45.67 -17.41 -22.54
C GLY A 133 46.27 -16.93 -23.86
N ASP A 134 47.56 -16.64 -23.85
CA ASP A 134 48.39 -15.86 -24.79
C ASP A 134 48.25 -16.08 -26.31
N ALA A 135 48.51 -15.01 -27.07
CA ALA A 135 49.23 -15.09 -28.35
C ALA A 135 50.07 -13.82 -28.58
N ALA A 136 51.40 -13.99 -28.50
CA ALA A 136 52.40 -13.01 -28.86
C ALA A 136 52.52 -12.87 -30.39
N LEU A 137 52.81 -11.64 -30.85
CA LEU A 137 53.83 -11.37 -31.87
C LEU A 137 54.12 -9.85 -31.90
N ALA A 138 55.38 -9.52 -31.71
CA ALA A 138 55.96 -8.19 -31.76
C ALA A 138 56.53 -7.89 -33.15
N LEU A 139 56.84 -6.60 -33.39
CA LEU A 139 57.85 -6.08 -34.34
C LEU A 139 57.48 -6.25 -35.84
N GLU A 140 57.53 -5.29 -36.77
CA GLU A 140 58.27 -4.03 -36.99
C GLU A 140 57.46 -3.15 -37.98
N SER A 141 57.67 -1.83 -37.99
CA SER A 141 57.91 -1.01 -39.20
C SER A 141 58.07 0.46 -38.82
N MET A 142 59.31 0.95 -38.95
CA MET A 142 59.67 2.36 -39.08
C MET A 142 59.58 2.70 -40.57
N ASP A 143 58.86 3.77 -40.92
CA ASP A 143 59.25 4.82 -41.89
C ASP A 143 58.23 5.97 -41.84
#